data_AF-A0A976KNQ1-F1
#
_entry.id   AF-A0A976KNQ1-F1
#
_cell.length_a   1.000
_cell.length_b   1.000
_cell.length_c   1.000
_cell.angle_alpha   90.00
_cell.angle_beta   90.00
_cell.angle_gamma   90.00
#
_symmetry.space_group_name_H-M   'P 1'
#
loop_
_entity.id
_entity.type
_entity.pdbx_description
1 polymer ?
#
loop_
_entity_poly.entity_id
_entity_poly.type
_entity_poly.pdbx_seq_one_letter_code
_entity_poly.pdbx_strand_id
1 'polypeptide(L)' 'MHYIYAEANESTKRSEYLKISRNLCRQEDICIVMFWDDKEMMPADTFPLDDEHVETKLAHYNVNKFRGTNRLAVCAVDRC' A
#
# COMPACT_ATOMS: atom_id res chain seq x y z
N MET A 1 9.46 -0.70 -4.74
CA MET A 1 8.00 -0.47 -4.71
C MET A 1 7.34 -1.83 -4.76
N HIS A 2 6.32 -2.06 -3.94
CA HIS A 2 5.68 -3.36 -3.78
C HIS A 2 4.17 -3.21 -3.95
N TYR A 3 3.56 -4.07 -4.77
CA TYR A 3 2.11 -4.17 -4.93
C TYR A 3 1.63 -5.46 -4.26
N ILE A 4 0.67 -5.35 -3.36
CA ILE A 4 0.24 -6.45 -2.51
C ILE A 4 -1.26 -6.65 -2.63
N TYR A 5 -1.65 -7.84 -3.07
CA TYR A 5 -3.00 -8.34 -2.88
C TYR A 5 -3.16 -8.82 -1.43
N ALA A 6 -4.18 -8.30 -0.75
CA ALA A 6 -4.54 -8.70 0.60
C ALA A 6 -6.06 -8.80 0.69
N GLU A 7 -6.58 -10.02 0.89
CA GLU A 7 -8.00 -10.25 1.12
C GLU A 7 -8.48 -9.42 2.32
N ALA A 8 -9.13 -8.30 2.04
CA ALA A 8 -9.68 -7.45 3.08
C ALA A 8 -10.95 -8.11 3.61
N ASN A 9 -10.84 -8.71 4.79
CA ASN A 9 -12.03 -8.85 5.63
C ASN A 9 -12.28 -7.51 6.36
N GLU A 10 -13.52 -7.25 6.77
CA GLU A 10 -13.91 -6.04 7.54
C GLU A 10 -13.04 -5.81 8.79
N SER A 11 -12.29 -6.82 9.22
CA SER A 11 -11.39 -6.78 10.38
C SER A 11 -9.91 -6.54 10.04
N THR A 12 -9.53 -6.23 8.80
CA THR A 12 -8.12 -5.98 8.46
C THR A 12 -7.65 -4.70 9.14
N LYS A 13 -6.94 -4.86 10.25
CA LYS A 13 -6.51 -3.74 11.09
C LYS A 13 -5.33 -3.03 10.45
N ARG A 14 -5.29 -1.70 10.60
CA ARG A 14 -4.14 -0.83 10.29
C ARG A 14 -2.78 -1.42 10.72
N SER A 15 -2.74 -2.14 11.84
CA SER A 15 -1.52 -2.80 12.36
C SER A 15 -0.95 -3.86 11.41
N GLU A 16 -1.80 -4.60 10.68
CA GLU A 16 -1.36 -5.64 9.76
C GLU A 16 -0.68 -5.05 8.53
N TYR A 17 -1.28 -4.03 7.89
CA TYR A 17 -0.64 -3.30 6.79
C TYR A 17 0.72 -2.73 7.21
N LEU A 18 0.79 -2.15 8.41
CA LEU A 18 2.06 -1.60 8.92
C LEU A 18 3.12 -2.68 9.13
N LYS A 19 2.73 -3.84 9.69
CA LYS A 19 3.63 -4.96 9.94
C LYS A 19 4.19 -5.52 8.64
N ILE A 20 3.33 -5.78 7.65
CA ILE A 20 3.73 -6.25 6.32
C ILE A 20 4.67 -5.23 5.66
N SER A 21 4.27 -3.96 5.65
CA SER A 21 5.04 -2.90 4.99
C SER A 21 6.43 -2.71 5.60
N ARG A 22 6.54 -2.73 6.93
CA ARG A 22 7.84 -2.64 7.61
C ARG A 22 8.74 -3.82 7.33
N ASN A 23 8.17 -5.01 7.19
CA ASN A 23 8.94 -6.20 6.85
C ASN A 23 9.50 -6.11 5.42
N LEU A 24 8.65 -5.73 4.45
CA LEU A 24 9.07 -5.55 3.05
C LEU A 24 10.11 -4.44 2.90
N CYS A 25 9.88 -3.29 3.53
CA CYS A 25 10.75 -2.12 3.40
C CYS A 25 11.98 -2.13 4.34
N ARG A 26 12.26 -3.22 5.08
CA ARG A 26 13.26 -3.22 6.17
C ARG A 26 14.65 -2.76 5.73
N GLN A 27 15.06 -3.15 4.52
CA GLN A 27 16.39 -2.90 3.98
C GLN A 27 16.44 -1.74 2.97
N GLU A 28 15.29 -1.17 2.61
CA GLU A 28 15.20 -0.10 1.61
C GLU A 28 15.24 1.27 2.28
N ASP A 29 15.94 2.24 1.69
CA ASP A 29 15.95 3.62 2.18
C ASP A 29 14.74 4.43 1.69
N ILE A 30 14.21 4.06 0.52
CA ILE A 30 12.98 4.57 -0.05
C ILE A 30 12.16 3.37 -0.48
N CYS A 31 10.96 3.21 0.09
CA CYS A 31 10.08 2.09 -0.22
C CYS A 31 8.62 2.51 -0.13
N ILE A 32 7.85 2.06 -1.11
CA ILE A 32 6.41 2.25 -1.18
C ILE A 32 5.78 0.88 -1.28
N VAL A 33 4.77 0.62 -0.46
CA VAL A 33 3.94 -0.59 -0.48
C VAL A 33 2.51 -0.15 -0.68
N MET A 34 1.81 -0.71 -1.65
CA MET A 34 0.40 -0.42 -1.92
C MET A 34 -0.40 -1.72 -1.84
N PHE A 35 -1.62 -1.64 -1.31
CA PHE A 35 -2.48 -2.79 -1.02
C PHE A 35 -3.80 -2.69 -1.77
N TRP A 36 -4.28 -3.82 -2.32
CA TRP A 36 -5.60 -4.00 -2.93
C TRP A 36 -6.25 -5.28 -2.40
N ASP A 37 -7.57 -5.31 -2.32
CA ASP A 37 -8.39 -6.52 -2.08
C ASP A 37 -8.97 -7.11 -3.37
N ASP A 38 -8.96 -6.37 -4.47
CA ASP A 38 -9.25 -6.89 -5.80
C ASP A 38 -7.93 -7.15 -6.54
N LYS A 39 -7.72 -8.41 -6.93
CA LYS A 39 -6.52 -8.85 -7.64
C LYS A 39 -6.48 -8.31 -9.07
N GLU A 40 -7.64 -8.09 -9.69
CA GLU A 40 -7.74 -7.54 -11.05
C GLU A 40 -7.38 -6.05 -11.08
N MET A 41 -7.64 -5.34 -9.97
CA MET A 41 -7.25 -3.93 -9.77
C MET A 41 -5.82 -3.76 -9.25
N MET A 42 -5.12 -4.84 -8.93
CA MET A 42 -3.71 -4.76 -8.56
C MET A 42 -2.87 -4.56 -9.82
N PRO A 43 -2.07 -3.49 -9.92
CA PRO A 43 -1.26 -3.23 -11.10
C PRO A 43 -0.18 -4.32 -11.24
N ALA A 44 -0.17 -5.02 -12.37
CA ALA A 44 0.77 -6.11 -12.59
C ALA A 44 2.20 -5.60 -12.74
N ASP A 45 2.41 -4.51 -13.49
CA ASP A 45 3.72 -3.85 -13.72
C ASP A 45 3.57 -2.44 -14.35
N THR A 46 2.38 -1.85 -14.29
CA THR A 46 2.06 -0.57 -14.94
C THR A 46 2.39 0.59 -14.00
N PHE A 47 3.36 1.41 -14.41
CA PHE A 47 3.57 2.74 -13.83
C PHE A 47 3.70 3.76 -14.98
N PRO A 48 3.01 4.93 -14.93
CA PRO A 48 2.16 5.41 -13.84
C PRO A 48 0.87 4.60 -13.67
N LEU A 49 0.35 4.59 -12.44
CA LEU A 49 -0.99 4.07 -12.14
C LEU A 49 -2.04 5.05 -12.69
N ASP A 50 -3.13 4.53 -13.24
CA ASP A 50 -4.30 5.34 -13.54
C ASP A 50 -5.14 5.60 -12.27
N ASP A 51 -6.13 6.48 -12.40
CA ASP A 51 -6.98 6.91 -11.30
C ASP A 51 -7.77 5.73 -10.69
N GLU A 52 -8.14 4.73 -11.49
CA GLU A 52 -8.91 3.57 -11.03
C GLU A 52 -8.07 2.69 -10.09
N HIS A 53 -6.82 2.40 -10.46
CA HIS A 53 -5.89 1.68 -9.59
C HIS A 53 -5.59 2.47 -8.31
N VAL A 54 -5.53 3.81 -8.39
CA VAL A 54 -5.25 4.68 -7.25
C VAL A 54 -6.44 4.71 -6.29
N GLU A 55 -7.66 4.91 -6.76
CA GLU A 55 -8.85 5.06 -5.91
C GLU A 55 -9.31 3.73 -5.30
N THR A 56 -9.02 2.60 -5.94
CA THR A 56 -9.39 1.26 -5.43
C THR A 56 -8.39 0.67 -4.42
N LYS A 57 -7.25 1.34 -4.18
CA LYS A 57 -6.28 0.85 -3.20
C LYS A 57 -6.84 0.92 -1.77
N LEU A 58 -6.51 -0.07 -0.95
CA LEU A 58 -6.92 -0.14 0.46
C LEU A 58 -6.01 0.64 1.41
N ALA A 59 -4.73 0.66 1.09
CA ALA A 59 -3.73 1.31 1.91
C ALA A 59 -2.48 1.55 1.09
N HIS A 60 -1.68 2.52 1.53
CA HIS A 60 -0.31 2.63 1.08
C HIS A 60 0.61 3.03 2.22
N TYR A 61 1.80 2.47 2.20
CA TYR A 61 2.89 2.80 3.08
C TYR A 61 4.00 3.47 2.27
N ASN A 62 4.54 4.57 2.78
CA ASN A 62 5.67 5.27 2.22
C ASN A 62 6.73 5.48 3.30
N VAL A 63 7.93 4.97 3.05
CA VAL A 63 9.12 5.28 3.83
C VAL A 63 10.16 5.94 2.94
N ASN A 64 10.74 7.03 3.45
CA ASN A 64 11.92 7.68 2.90
C ASN A 64 12.79 8.11 4.08
N LYS A 65 13.86 7.37 4.34
CA LYS A 65 14.77 7.61 5.47
C LYS A 65 15.54 8.93 5.34
N PHE A 66 15.84 9.36 4.11
CA PHE A 66 16.53 10.64 3.86
C PHE A 66 15.67 11.84 4.25
N ARG A 67 14.34 11.73 4.11
CA ARG A 67 13.38 12.79 4.44
C ARG A 67 12.64 12.56 5.76
N GLY A 68 12.99 11.50 6.51
CA GLY A 68 12.28 11.11 7.74
C GLY A 68 10.81 10.71 7.53
N THR A 69 10.40 10.41 6.30
CA THR A 69 9.03 10.00 6.00
C THR A 69 8.85 8.53 6.38
N ASN A 70 7.82 8.22 7.17
CA ASN A 70 7.42 6.86 7.51
C ASN A 70 5.93 6.89 7.84
N ARG A 71 5.08 6.65 6.83
CA ARG A 71 3.64 6.86 6.94
C ARG A 71 2.89 5.70 6.32
N LEU A 72 1.91 5.20 7.06
CA LEU A 72 0.83 4.34 6.54
C LEU A 72 -0.45 5.18 6.41
N ALA A 73 -1.02 5.23 5.22
CA ALA A 73 -2.38 5.68 4.96
C ALA A 73 -3.27 4.44 4.72
N VAL A 74 -4.41 4.39 5.41
CA VAL A 74 -5.47 3.40 5.14
C VAL A 74 -6.60 4.18 4.51
N CYS A 75 -7.04 3.70 3.36
CA CYS A 75 -8.07 4.27 2.53
C CYS A 75 -9.43 3.96 3.15
N ALA A 76 -10.29 4.96 3.27
CA ALA A 76 -11.67 4.74 3.68
C ALA A 76 -12.50 4.36 2.46
N VAL A 77 -13.64 3.68 2.69
CA VAL A 77 -14.56 3.12 1.68
C VAL A 77 -14.91 4.08 0.54
N ASP A 78 -14.78 5.40 0.77
CA ASP A 78 -15.13 6.40 -0.25
C ASP A 78 -13.95 6.98 -1.06
N ARG A 79 -12.69 7.05 -0.56
CA ARG A 79 -11.55 7.65 -1.33
C ARG A 79 -10.16 7.26 -0.84
N CYS A 80 -9.24 7.20 -1.80
CA CYS A 80 -7.80 7.25 -1.61
C CYS A 80 -7.06 7.81 -2.83
#